data_AF-A0A7X9EAB5-F1
#
_entry.id   AF-A0A7X9EAB5-F1
#
_cell.length_a   1.000
_cell.length_b   1.000
_cell.length_c   1.000
_cell.angle_alpha   90.00
_cell.angle_beta   90.00
_cell.angle_gamma   90.00
#
_symmetry.space_group_name_H-M   'P 1'
#
loop_
_entity.id
_entity.type
_entity.pdbx_description
1 polymer ?
#
loop_
_entity_poly.entity_id
_entity_poly.type
_entity_poly.pdbx_seq_one_letter_code
_entity_poly.pdbx_strand_id
1 'polypeptide(L)'
;MNLDKILLKHYNLYPEMQIQDVVKLIYQNEFGGGHLIRNKSDSLKRLQEEYNSLTIKDIEIIHDSELLLGESKLFLDIGNNLFRLNLKVIKNAENKRTGIVDNANKNNKDINNFDNADNMLVDCKYINLSTINSFFVNTANSISGNVYNFEVKLEIFKMLCKKGIMPFSITSIEDYLRKYKADGYPAVSHSEIYRSTYSPAYRIVEARYRDFFSTECLSVQYFY
;
A
#
# COMPACT_ATOMS: atom_id res chain seq x y z
N MET A 1 -12.30 -8.55 -3.64
CA MET A 1 -11.67 -9.70 -4.32
C MET A 1 -11.51 -10.86 -3.33
N ASN A 2 -11.54 -12.13 -3.76
CA ASN A 2 -11.30 -13.28 -2.87
C ASN A 2 -9.83 -13.30 -2.39
N LEU A 3 -9.56 -13.81 -1.18
CA LEU A 3 -8.24 -13.75 -0.55
C LEU A 3 -7.18 -14.48 -1.37
N ASP A 4 -7.52 -15.62 -1.98
CA ASP A 4 -6.63 -16.35 -2.87
C ASP A 4 -6.05 -15.47 -3.99
N LYS A 5 -6.91 -14.72 -4.68
CA LYS A 5 -6.52 -13.76 -5.73
C LYS A 5 -5.70 -12.60 -5.17
N ILE A 6 -5.98 -12.16 -3.93
CA ILE A 6 -5.17 -11.15 -3.25
C ILE A 6 -3.76 -11.65 -3.00
N LEU A 7 -3.60 -12.85 -2.44
CA LEU A 7 -2.29 -13.42 -2.15
C LEU A 7 -1.46 -13.60 -3.42
N LEU A 8 -2.08 -14.10 -4.50
CA LEU A 8 -1.40 -14.25 -5.80
C LEU A 8 -1.03 -12.92 -6.42
N LYS A 9 -1.92 -11.92 -6.37
CA LYS A 9 -1.62 -10.58 -6.87
C LYS A 9 -0.42 -9.98 -6.15
N HIS A 10 -0.36 -10.09 -4.82
CA HIS A 10 0.77 -9.57 -4.06
C HIS A 10 2.04 -10.37 -4.29
N TYR A 11 1.96 -11.69 -4.45
CA TYR A 11 3.13 -12.50 -4.81
C TYR A 11 3.72 -12.10 -6.17
N ASN A 12 2.87 -11.85 -7.17
CA ASN A 12 3.33 -11.38 -8.48
C ASN A 12 3.96 -9.98 -8.43
N LEU A 13 3.49 -9.12 -7.53
CA LEU A 13 4.06 -7.78 -7.31
C LEU A 13 5.34 -7.81 -6.48
N TYR A 14 5.46 -8.78 -5.59
CA TYR A 14 6.56 -8.90 -4.64
C TYR A 14 7.11 -10.33 -4.66
N PRO A 15 7.76 -10.76 -5.77
CA PRO A 15 8.22 -12.16 -5.94
C PRO A 15 9.22 -12.62 -4.87
N GLU A 16 9.98 -11.69 -4.27
CA GLU A 16 10.95 -11.96 -3.19
C GLU A 16 10.30 -12.02 -1.80
N MET A 17 8.96 -11.92 -1.71
CA MET A 17 8.25 -11.99 -0.45
C MET A 17 8.46 -13.35 0.23
N GLN A 18 8.64 -13.33 1.54
CA GLN A 18 8.85 -14.53 2.34
C GLN A 18 7.52 -14.96 3.00
N ILE A 19 7.49 -16.15 3.62
CA ILE A 19 6.32 -16.64 4.40
C ILE A 19 5.84 -15.56 5.39
N GLN A 20 6.77 -14.91 6.08
CA GLN A 20 6.49 -13.79 6.99
C GLN A 20 5.70 -12.65 6.34
N ASP A 21 6.01 -12.30 5.09
CA ASP A 21 5.35 -11.21 4.38
C ASP A 21 3.93 -11.58 3.91
N VAL A 22 3.72 -12.85 3.54
CA VAL A 22 2.39 -13.39 3.25
C VAL A 22 1.53 -13.37 4.51
N VAL A 23 2.08 -13.83 5.64
CA VAL A 23 1.39 -13.80 6.94
C VAL A 23 1.08 -12.37 7.36
N LYS A 24 2.01 -11.43 7.15
CA LYS A 24 1.78 -10.00 7.38
C LYS A 24 0.64 -9.44 6.52
N LEU A 25 0.56 -9.82 5.25
CA LEU A 25 -0.54 -9.41 4.36
C LEU A 25 -1.89 -9.91 4.88
N ILE A 26 -1.97 -11.19 5.28
CA ILE A 26 -3.18 -11.77 5.88
C ILE A 26 -3.51 -11.07 7.20
N TYR A 27 -2.49 -10.74 7.99
CA TYR A 27 -2.65 -10.04 9.26
C TYR A 27 -3.24 -8.64 9.04
N GLN A 28 -2.71 -7.88 8.10
CA GLN A 28 -3.25 -6.57 7.73
C GLN A 28 -4.67 -6.67 7.15
N ASN A 29 -4.96 -7.73 6.39
CA ASN A 29 -6.28 -8.00 5.84
C ASN A 29 -7.32 -8.30 6.94
N GLU A 30 -6.93 -8.92 8.06
CA GLU A 30 -7.83 -9.23 9.18
C GLU A 30 -7.90 -8.11 10.21
N PHE A 31 -6.75 -7.61 10.66
CA PHE A 31 -6.63 -6.71 11.82
C PHE A 31 -6.37 -5.24 11.42
N GLY A 32 -6.19 -4.94 10.13
CA GLY A 32 -5.88 -3.59 9.66
C GLY A 32 -4.48 -3.12 10.07
N GLY A 33 -4.36 -1.84 10.42
CA GLY A 33 -3.09 -1.20 10.79
C GLY A 33 -3.01 -0.68 12.23
N GLY A 34 -4.00 -0.99 13.07
CA GLY A 34 -4.24 -0.28 14.33
C GLY A 34 -3.23 -0.50 15.45
N HIS A 35 -2.45 -1.57 15.40
CA HIS A 35 -1.43 -1.88 16.42
C HIS A 35 -0.34 -0.80 16.59
N LEU A 36 -0.26 0.17 15.67
CA LEU A 36 0.74 1.22 15.65
C LEU A 36 0.28 2.58 16.19
N ILE A 37 -1.00 2.77 16.52
CA ILE A 37 -1.55 4.08 16.87
C ILE A 37 -1.84 4.16 18.37
N ARG A 38 -0.92 4.79 19.11
CA ARG A 38 -1.15 5.21 20.50
C ARG A 38 -1.77 6.59 20.59
N ASN A 39 -1.38 7.49 19.67
CA ASN A 39 -1.80 8.88 19.61
C ASN A 39 -1.82 9.33 18.13
N LYS A 40 -2.88 10.07 17.73
CA LYS A 40 -3.05 10.59 16.37
C LYS A 40 -1.93 11.55 15.95
N SER A 41 -1.45 12.40 16.85
CA SER A 41 -0.36 13.36 16.62
C SER A 41 0.98 12.66 16.44
N ASP A 42 1.28 11.66 17.28
CA ASP A 42 2.50 10.85 17.13
C ASP A 42 2.48 10.00 15.86
N SER A 43 1.30 9.55 15.43
CA SER A 43 1.11 8.89 14.14
C SER A 43 1.41 9.84 12.97
N LEU A 44 0.94 11.09 13.04
CA LEU A 44 1.22 12.09 12.01
C LEU A 44 2.71 12.44 11.94
N LYS A 45 3.37 12.64 13.09
CA LYS A 45 4.80 12.96 13.14
C LYS A 45 5.64 11.86 12.48
N ARG A 46 5.40 10.59 12.84
CA ARG A 46 6.07 9.45 12.22
C ARG A 46 5.80 9.33 10.72
N LEU A 47 4.57 9.61 10.29
CA LEU A 47 4.23 9.65 8.86
C LEU A 47 5.03 10.75 8.13
N GLN A 48 5.16 11.94 8.72
CA GLN A 48 5.94 13.03 8.13
C GLN A 48 7.43 12.70 8.04
N GLU A 49 8.00 12.12 9.11
CA GLU A 49 9.40 11.67 9.13
C GLU A 49 9.66 10.60 8.07
N GLU A 50 8.81 9.56 8.00
CA GLU A 50 8.88 8.51 6.97
C GLU A 50 8.77 9.12 5.57
N TYR A 51 7.76 9.95 5.31
CA TYR A 51 7.52 10.55 4.01
C TYR A 51 8.66 11.45 3.53
N ASN A 52 9.28 12.20 4.45
CA ASN A 52 10.42 13.05 4.13
C ASN A 52 11.72 12.27 3.94
N SER A 53 11.83 11.05 4.49
CA SER A 53 12.98 10.17 4.30
C SER A 53 12.97 9.41 2.97
N LEU A 54 11.84 9.41 2.23
CA LEU A 54 11.72 8.73 0.95
C LEU A 54 12.69 9.33 -0.09
N THR A 55 13.54 8.49 -0.65
CA THR A 55 14.54 8.90 -1.64
C THR A 55 14.02 8.79 -3.07
N ILE A 56 14.73 9.40 -4.03
CA ILE A 56 14.43 9.25 -5.46
C ILE A 56 14.52 7.77 -5.87
N LYS A 57 15.51 7.03 -5.36
CA LYS A 57 15.65 5.59 -5.58
C LYS A 57 14.43 4.81 -5.12
N ASP A 58 13.84 5.18 -3.97
CA ASP A 58 12.61 4.54 -3.48
C ASP A 58 11.42 4.76 -4.41
N ILE A 59 11.39 5.89 -5.12
CA ILE A 59 10.36 6.28 -6.08
C ILE A 59 10.58 5.60 -7.43
N GLU A 60 11.82 5.52 -7.90
CA GLU A 60 12.20 4.87 -9.17
C GLU A 60 11.86 3.37 -9.18
N ILE A 61 11.94 2.69 -8.04
CA ILE A 61 11.47 1.29 -7.89
C ILE A 61 9.99 1.11 -8.33
N ILE A 62 9.16 2.17 -8.27
CA ILE A 62 7.77 2.13 -8.76
C ILE A 62 7.69 2.15 -10.29
N HIS A 63 8.68 2.73 -10.97
CA HIS A 63 8.69 2.89 -12.42
C HIS A 63 8.97 1.57 -13.15
N ASP A 64 9.84 0.73 -12.59
CA ASP A 64 10.16 -0.59 -13.15
C ASP A 64 9.05 -1.64 -12.92
N SER A 65 8.10 -1.36 -12.01
CA SER A 65 6.91 -2.19 -11.82
C SER A 65 5.83 -1.84 -12.85
N GLU A 66 6.09 -2.23 -14.11
CA GLU A 66 5.12 -2.17 -15.22
C GLU A 66 3.82 -2.91 -14.89
N LEU A 67 3.86 -3.81 -13.88
CA LEU A 67 2.74 -4.60 -13.38
C LEU A 67 1.66 -3.79 -12.65
N LEU A 68 1.95 -2.56 -12.19
CA LEU A 68 0.95 -1.66 -11.61
C LEU A 68 0.54 -0.62 -12.65
N LEU A 69 -0.70 -0.63 -13.11
CA LEU A 69 -1.24 0.37 -14.04
C LEU A 69 -2.34 1.21 -13.35
N GLY A 70 -2.34 2.53 -13.57
CA GLY A 70 -3.39 3.45 -13.14
C GLY A 70 -3.60 3.57 -11.62
N GLU A 71 -4.86 3.70 -11.18
CA GLU A 71 -5.28 3.86 -9.77
C GLU A 71 -4.71 2.78 -8.83
N SER A 72 -4.38 1.60 -9.37
CA SER A 72 -3.79 0.50 -8.60
C SER A 72 -2.40 0.79 -8.03
N LYS A 73 -1.69 1.80 -8.57
CA LYS A 73 -0.42 2.30 -8.01
C LYS A 73 -0.63 3.01 -6.67
N LEU A 74 -1.69 3.82 -6.56
CA LEU A 74 -1.97 4.59 -5.35
C LEU A 74 -2.65 3.74 -4.28
N PHE A 75 -3.65 2.94 -4.68
CA PHE A 75 -4.40 2.07 -3.77
C PHE A 75 -4.23 0.61 -4.17
N LEU A 76 -3.41 -0.13 -3.42
CA LEU A 76 -3.22 -1.56 -3.63
C LEU A 76 -4.18 -2.36 -2.73
N ASP A 77 -5.19 -2.99 -3.35
CA ASP A 77 -6.18 -3.85 -2.67
C ASP A 77 -5.48 -4.96 -1.88
N ILE A 78 -5.80 -5.07 -0.59
CA ILE A 78 -5.36 -6.16 0.29
C ILE A 78 -6.53 -7.03 0.76
N GLY A 79 -7.74 -6.83 0.23
CA GLY A 79 -8.97 -7.54 0.57
C GLY A 79 -9.65 -6.98 1.81
N ASN A 80 -10.81 -7.54 2.17
CA ASN A 80 -11.60 -7.13 3.34
C ASN A 80 -11.95 -5.63 3.37
N ASN A 81 -12.18 -5.02 2.20
CA ASN A 81 -12.39 -3.58 2.02
C ASN A 81 -11.23 -2.71 2.53
N LEU A 82 -10.01 -3.25 2.54
CA LEU A 82 -8.79 -2.55 2.93
C LEU A 82 -7.82 -2.42 1.75
N PHE A 83 -7.09 -1.32 1.75
CA PHE A 83 -6.08 -0.98 0.75
C PHE A 83 -4.79 -0.52 1.42
N ARG A 84 -3.65 -0.77 0.77
CA ARG A 84 -2.38 -0.08 1.03
C ARG A 84 -2.35 1.19 0.18
N LEU A 85 -2.47 2.36 0.82
CA LEU A 85 -2.27 3.68 0.21
C LEU A 85 -0.75 3.96 0.10
N ASN A 86 -0.23 4.03 -1.12
CA ASN A 86 1.20 4.09 -1.41
C ASN A 86 1.76 5.52 -1.27
N LEU A 87 2.64 5.73 -0.29
CA LEU A 87 3.22 7.05 0.02
C LEU A 87 4.22 7.51 -1.06
N LYS A 88 4.90 6.56 -1.70
CA LYS A 88 5.91 6.88 -2.72
C LYS A 88 5.28 7.45 -3.99
N VAL A 89 4.09 6.97 -4.35
CA VAL A 89 3.32 7.52 -5.48
C VAL A 89 2.92 8.96 -5.22
N ILE A 90 2.49 9.27 -3.99
CA ILE A 90 2.16 10.63 -3.56
C ILE A 90 3.40 11.53 -3.60
N LYS A 91 4.54 11.03 -3.11
CA LYS A 91 5.82 11.75 -3.15
C LYS A 91 6.29 12.04 -4.58
N ASN A 92 6.14 11.08 -5.47
CA ASN A 92 6.49 11.26 -6.88
C ASN A 92 5.65 12.35 -7.54
N ALA A 93 4.33 12.35 -7.30
CA ALA A 93 3.43 13.37 -7.83
C ALA A 93 3.79 14.77 -7.29
N GLU A 94 4.15 14.89 -6.01
CA GLU A 94 4.64 16.14 -5.41
C GLU A 94 5.93 16.63 -6.09
N ASN A 95 6.92 15.75 -6.27
CA ASN A 95 8.21 16.10 -6.89
C ASN A 95 8.08 16.50 -8.37
N LYS A 96 7.23 15.82 -9.15
CA LYS A 96 6.97 16.18 -10.54
C LYS A 96 6.38 17.59 -10.63
N ARG A 97 5.43 17.91 -9.74
CA ARG A 97 4.79 19.21 -9.70
C ARG A 97 5.76 20.33 -9.32
N THR A 98 6.59 20.14 -8.29
CA THR A 98 7.59 21.16 -7.92
C THR A 98 8.57 21.43 -9.06
N GLY A 99 9.04 20.36 -9.73
CA GLY A 99 9.90 20.50 -10.91
C GLY A 99 9.25 21.24 -12.09
N ILE A 100 7.96 21.03 -12.35
CA ILE A 100 7.20 21.79 -13.37
C ILE A 100 7.08 23.25 -12.97
N VAL A 101 6.71 23.55 -11.71
CA VAL A 101 6.56 24.93 -11.21
C VAL A 101 7.90 25.68 -11.28
N ASP A 102 9.00 25.05 -10.89
CA ASP A 102 10.33 25.65 -10.95
C ASP A 102 10.77 25.92 -12.39
N ASN A 103 10.43 25.03 -13.33
CA ASN A 103 10.73 25.21 -14.76
C ASN A 103 9.83 26.27 -15.44
N ALA A 104 8.54 26.34 -15.06
CA ALA A 104 7.62 27.37 -15.55
C ALA A 104 8.04 28.76 -15.07
N ASN A 105 8.42 28.88 -13.80
CA ASN A 105 8.93 30.12 -13.21
C ASN A 105 10.27 30.57 -13.83
N LYS A 106 11.11 29.64 -14.28
CA LYS A 106 12.37 29.95 -14.98
C LYS A 106 12.17 30.35 -16.44
N ASN A 107 11.14 29.82 -17.12
CA ASN A 107 11.01 29.94 -18.57
C ASN A 107 9.93 30.92 -19.07
N ASN A 108 9.15 31.58 -18.20
CA ASN A 108 8.08 32.52 -18.60
C ASN A 108 7.21 31.98 -19.77
N LYS A 109 6.92 30.67 -19.77
CA LYS A 109 6.11 30.02 -20.82
C LYS A 109 4.78 29.58 -20.24
N ASP A 110 3.72 29.89 -20.99
CA ASP A 110 2.35 29.49 -20.70
C ASP A 110 2.25 27.98 -20.44
N ILE A 111 1.60 27.64 -19.32
CA ILE A 111 1.54 26.31 -18.69
C ILE A 111 0.78 25.27 -19.54
N ASN A 112 0.27 25.63 -20.72
CA ASN A 112 -0.74 24.88 -21.46
C ASN A 112 -0.21 23.84 -22.48
N ASN A 113 1.08 23.45 -22.43
CA ASN A 113 1.70 22.62 -23.48
C ASN A 113 2.47 21.38 -22.98
N PHE A 114 2.12 20.83 -21.81
CA PHE A 114 2.64 19.53 -21.36
C PHE A 114 1.70 18.38 -21.78
N ASP A 115 2.30 17.29 -22.28
CA ASP A 115 1.62 16.14 -22.90
C ASP A 115 0.52 15.51 -22.02
N ASN A 116 -0.54 15.02 -22.67
CA ASN A 116 -1.78 14.49 -22.04
C ASN A 116 -1.57 13.36 -21.00
N ALA A 117 -0.47 12.60 -21.07
CA ALA A 117 -0.17 11.56 -20.09
C ALA A 117 0.37 12.13 -18.76
N ASP A 118 1.08 13.25 -18.81
CA ASP A 118 1.51 13.98 -17.62
C ASP A 118 0.34 14.74 -16.99
N ASN A 119 -0.60 15.26 -17.79
CA ASN A 119 -1.82 15.91 -17.28
C ASN A 119 -2.71 14.97 -16.44
N MET A 120 -2.76 13.67 -16.75
CA MET A 120 -3.52 12.70 -15.94
C MET A 120 -2.90 12.43 -14.56
N LEU A 121 -1.59 12.64 -14.41
CA LEU A 121 -0.87 12.58 -13.12
C LEU A 121 -0.92 13.91 -12.36
N VAL A 122 -1.06 15.03 -13.08
CA VAL A 122 -1.17 16.39 -12.53
C VAL A 122 -2.50 16.62 -11.79
N ASP A 123 -3.55 15.85 -12.11
CA ASP A 123 -4.87 15.99 -11.48
C ASP A 123 -5.05 15.17 -10.18
N CYS A 124 -3.99 14.53 -9.69
CA CYS A 124 -3.96 14.01 -8.31
C CYS A 124 -3.98 15.19 -7.33
N LYS A 125 -5.19 15.65 -6.97
CA LYS A 125 -5.44 16.61 -5.89
C LYS A 125 -4.53 16.30 -4.71
N TYR A 126 -3.81 17.32 -4.24
CA TYR A 126 -2.90 17.26 -3.10
C TYR A 126 -3.60 16.66 -1.87
N ILE A 127 -3.34 15.38 -1.58
CA ILE A 127 -3.77 14.77 -0.33
C ILE A 127 -2.72 15.14 0.72
N ASN A 128 -3.05 16.05 1.62
CA ASN A 128 -2.13 16.40 2.69
C ASN A 128 -1.88 15.20 3.63
N LEU A 129 -0.67 15.14 4.21
CA LEU A 129 -0.30 14.03 5.11
C LEU A 129 -1.21 13.93 6.35
N SER A 130 -1.82 15.03 6.79
CA SER A 130 -2.79 15.02 7.89
C SER A 130 -4.10 14.31 7.54
N THR A 131 -4.56 14.39 6.29
CA THR A 131 -5.71 13.64 5.76
C THR A 131 -5.38 12.17 5.65
N ILE A 132 -4.21 11.83 5.08
CA ILE A 132 -3.72 10.44 5.02
C ILE A 132 -3.65 9.81 6.42
N ASN A 133 -3.09 10.55 7.39
CA ASN A 133 -3.04 10.09 8.77
C ASN A 133 -4.45 9.92 9.37
N SER A 134 -5.39 10.81 9.03
CA SER A 134 -6.77 10.67 9.49
C SER A 134 -7.45 9.43 8.90
N PHE A 135 -7.24 9.12 7.62
CA PHE A 135 -7.74 7.88 7.02
C PHE A 135 -7.16 6.65 7.71
N PHE A 136 -5.84 6.64 7.94
CA PHE A 136 -5.15 5.55 8.62
C PHE A 136 -5.67 5.34 10.05
N VAL A 137 -5.76 6.42 10.84
CA VAL A 137 -6.24 6.37 12.23
C VAL A 137 -7.70 5.94 12.31
N ASN A 138 -8.55 6.47 11.44
CA ASN A 138 -9.96 6.10 11.41
C ASN A 138 -10.14 4.63 11.01
N THR A 139 -9.37 4.14 10.02
CA THR A 139 -9.36 2.73 9.60
C THR A 139 -8.89 1.82 10.73
N ALA A 140 -7.80 2.20 11.39
CA ALA A 140 -7.26 1.46 12.53
C ALA A 140 -8.26 1.33 13.69
N ASN A 141 -9.08 2.36 13.92
CA ASN A 141 -10.08 2.36 14.98
C ASN A 141 -11.39 1.67 14.57
N SER A 142 -11.68 1.53 13.28
CA SER A 142 -12.91 0.88 12.78
C SER A 142 -12.79 -0.63 12.61
N ILE A 143 -11.57 -1.15 12.46
CA ILE A 143 -11.33 -2.57 12.21
C ILE A 143 -11.05 -3.32 13.51
N SER A 144 -11.87 -4.33 13.78
CA SER A 144 -11.63 -5.33 14.83
C SER A 144 -11.62 -6.71 14.19
N GLY A 145 -10.42 -7.21 13.92
CA GLY A 145 -10.22 -8.57 13.43
C GLY A 145 -10.33 -9.60 14.55
N ASN A 146 -10.47 -10.88 14.20
CA ASN A 146 -10.44 -11.97 15.16
C ASN A 146 -9.54 -13.11 14.71
N VAL A 147 -9.00 -13.82 15.71
CA VAL A 147 -8.03 -14.91 15.50
C VAL A 147 -8.65 -16.06 14.71
N TYR A 148 -9.93 -16.36 14.88
CA TYR A 148 -10.59 -17.44 14.14
C TYR A 148 -10.57 -17.18 12.63
N ASN A 149 -11.01 -15.99 12.20
CA ASN A 149 -10.98 -15.59 10.80
C ASN A 149 -9.54 -15.49 10.28
N PHE A 150 -8.60 -15.02 11.11
CA PHE A 150 -7.19 -15.03 10.77
C PHE A 150 -6.68 -16.45 10.45
N GLU A 151 -6.98 -17.44 11.30
CA GLU A 151 -6.60 -18.84 11.09
C GLU A 151 -7.25 -19.44 9.84
N VAL A 152 -8.53 -19.15 9.58
CA VAL A 152 -9.21 -19.57 8.34
C VAL A 152 -8.47 -19.05 7.12
N LYS A 153 -8.01 -17.79 7.16
CA LYS A 153 -7.26 -17.17 6.06
C LYS A 153 -5.84 -17.77 5.92
N LEU A 154 -5.20 -18.17 7.01
CA LEU A 154 -3.93 -18.91 6.97
C LEU A 154 -4.09 -20.29 6.32
N GLU A 155 -5.23 -20.97 6.51
CA GLU A 155 -5.50 -22.24 5.83
C GLU A 155 -5.70 -22.07 4.32
N ILE A 156 -6.25 -20.94 3.86
CA ILE A 156 -6.29 -20.59 2.43
C ILE A 156 -4.86 -20.48 1.87
N PHE A 157 -3.96 -19.81 2.58
CA PHE A 157 -2.55 -19.73 2.18
C PHE A 157 -1.89 -21.12 2.10
N LYS A 158 -2.06 -21.96 3.14
CA LYS A 158 -1.56 -23.34 3.11
C LYS A 158 -2.13 -24.14 1.94
N MET A 159 -3.40 -23.98 1.62
CA MET A 159 -4.04 -24.65 0.49
C MET A 159 -3.41 -24.23 -0.85
N LEU A 160 -3.12 -22.94 -1.05
CA LEU A 160 -2.46 -22.46 -2.28
C LEU A 160 -1.08 -23.10 -2.46
N CYS A 161 -0.32 -23.23 -1.37
CA CYS A 161 0.99 -23.89 -1.38
C CYS A 161 0.87 -25.41 -1.62
N LYS A 162 -0.14 -26.07 -1.04
CA LYS A 162 -0.39 -27.51 -1.27
C LYS A 162 -0.71 -27.80 -2.74
N LYS A 163 -1.38 -26.86 -3.40
CA LYS A 163 -1.72 -26.92 -4.82
C LYS A 163 -0.56 -26.52 -5.75
N GLY A 164 0.62 -26.16 -5.20
CA GLY A 164 1.77 -25.70 -5.98
C GLY A 164 1.59 -24.33 -6.64
N ILE A 165 0.58 -23.56 -6.24
CA ILE A 165 0.29 -22.24 -6.82
C ILE A 165 1.22 -21.17 -6.24
N MET A 166 1.59 -21.31 -4.97
CA MET A 166 2.60 -20.47 -4.32
C MET A 166 3.81 -21.32 -3.93
N PRO A 167 5.05 -20.82 -4.11
CA PRO A 167 6.26 -21.65 -4.06
C PRO A 167 6.84 -21.77 -2.63
N PHE A 168 5.98 -21.95 -1.63
CA PHE A 168 6.41 -22.14 -0.24
C PHE A 168 6.15 -23.58 0.19
N SER A 169 7.16 -24.23 0.78
CA SER A 169 7.00 -25.60 1.28
C SER A 169 6.02 -25.64 2.45
N ILE A 170 5.16 -26.66 2.49
CA ILE A 170 4.20 -26.85 3.58
C ILE A 170 4.90 -27.00 4.93
N THR A 171 5.99 -27.75 4.97
CA THR A 171 6.81 -27.92 6.18
C THR A 171 7.29 -26.57 6.73
N SER A 172 7.83 -25.69 5.88
CA SER A 172 8.30 -24.37 6.31
C SER A 172 7.17 -23.48 6.81
N ILE A 173 5.98 -23.56 6.19
CA ILE A 173 4.79 -22.80 6.63
C ILE A 173 4.32 -23.30 7.99
N GLU A 174 4.21 -24.62 8.17
CA GLU A 174 3.76 -25.22 9.43
C GLU A 174 4.73 -24.92 10.57
N ASP A 175 6.04 -24.98 10.33
CA ASP A 175 7.05 -24.61 11.33
C ASP A 175 7.00 -23.13 11.71
N TYR A 176 6.81 -22.24 10.72
CA TYR A 176 6.64 -20.81 10.96
C TYR A 176 5.38 -20.54 11.79
N LEU A 177 4.23 -21.07 11.35
CA LEU A 177 2.94 -20.82 11.98
C LEU A 177 2.83 -21.45 13.38
N ARG A 178 3.47 -22.58 13.63
CA ARG A 178 3.52 -23.19 14.97
C ARG A 178 4.15 -22.26 16.00
N LYS A 179 5.30 -21.67 15.67
CA LYS A 179 5.99 -20.70 16.55
C LYS A 179 5.16 -19.43 16.70
N TYR A 180 4.70 -18.89 15.58
CA TYR A 180 3.91 -17.65 15.55
C TYR A 180 2.58 -17.75 16.34
N LYS A 181 1.93 -18.93 16.28
CA LYS A 181 0.73 -19.24 17.10
C LYS A 181 1.07 -19.34 18.59
N ALA A 182 2.18 -19.96 18.94
CA ALA A 182 2.62 -20.07 20.34
C ALA A 182 2.89 -18.68 20.97
N ASP A 183 3.33 -17.72 20.17
CA ASP A 183 3.54 -16.33 20.59
C ASP A 183 2.24 -15.49 20.68
N GLY A 184 1.07 -16.08 20.36
CA GLY A 184 -0.22 -15.41 20.46
C GLY A 184 -0.54 -14.47 19.29
N TYR A 185 -0.01 -14.74 18.10
CA TYR A 185 -0.25 -13.94 16.89
C TYR A 185 0.13 -12.45 17.03
N PRO A 186 1.37 -12.12 17.42
CA PRO A 186 1.80 -10.73 17.50
C PRO A 186 1.76 -10.04 16.14
N ALA A 187 1.73 -8.71 16.12
CA ALA A 187 1.79 -7.96 14.87
C ALA A 187 3.08 -8.27 14.09
N VAL A 188 2.94 -8.54 12.79
CA VAL A 188 4.05 -9.03 11.94
C VAL A 188 4.74 -7.87 11.24
N SER A 189 6.06 -7.76 11.35
CA SER A 189 6.89 -6.86 10.54
C SER A 189 7.22 -7.51 9.18
N HIS A 190 7.61 -6.72 8.17
CA HIS A 190 8.09 -7.30 6.91
C HIS A 190 9.39 -8.09 7.15
N SER A 191 9.75 -9.01 6.25
CA SER A 191 11.08 -9.62 6.26
C SER A 191 12.16 -8.60 5.88
N GLU A 192 13.42 -8.89 6.18
CA GLU A 192 14.55 -8.02 5.77
C GLU A 192 14.72 -8.00 4.25
N ILE A 193 14.51 -9.15 3.60
CA ILE A 193 14.49 -9.26 2.14
C ILE A 193 13.43 -8.31 1.57
N TYR A 194 12.19 -8.41 2.04
CA TYR A 194 11.13 -7.53 1.56
C TYR A 194 11.42 -6.04 1.81
N ARG A 195 11.98 -5.70 2.99
CA ARG A 195 12.36 -4.30 3.30
C ARG A 195 13.42 -3.77 2.36
N SER A 196 14.51 -4.50 2.20
CA SER A 196 15.66 -4.07 1.37
C SER A 196 15.36 -4.08 -0.13
N THR A 197 14.49 -4.98 -0.59
CA THR A 197 14.10 -5.07 -2.00
C THR A 197 13.06 -4.01 -2.39
N TYR A 198 12.05 -3.76 -1.55
CA TYR A 198 10.88 -2.97 -1.95
C TYR A 198 10.73 -1.62 -1.21
N SER A 199 11.47 -1.42 -0.12
CA SER A 199 11.36 -0.26 0.77
C SER A 199 9.90 0.14 1.03
N PRO A 200 9.04 -0.74 1.59
CA PRO A 200 7.60 -0.49 1.64
C PRO A 200 7.25 0.78 2.42
N ALA A 201 6.49 1.68 1.79
CA ALA A 201 5.98 2.90 2.42
C ALA A 201 4.51 3.08 2.05
N TYR A 202 3.63 2.71 2.98
CA TYR A 202 2.18 2.76 2.77
C TYR A 202 1.41 2.94 4.08
N ARG A 203 0.12 3.25 3.97
CA ARG A 203 -0.84 3.21 5.09
C ARG A 203 -2.03 2.31 4.76
N ILE A 204 -2.53 1.59 5.76
CA ILE A 204 -3.74 0.77 5.60
C ILE A 204 -4.96 1.66 5.72
N VAL A 205 -5.81 1.68 4.69
CA VAL A 205 -7.00 2.52 4.63
C VAL A 205 -8.21 1.73 4.13
N GLU A 206 -9.40 2.06 4.58
CA GLU A 206 -10.65 1.49 4.09
C GLU A 206 -10.97 1.91 2.64
N ALA A 207 -11.70 1.05 1.93
CA ALA A 207 -12.15 1.25 0.55
C ALA A 207 -12.87 2.59 0.33
N ARG A 208 -13.67 3.04 1.30
CA ARG A 208 -14.42 4.30 1.23
C ARG A 208 -13.54 5.53 0.96
N TYR A 209 -12.26 5.49 1.36
CA TYR A 209 -11.34 6.59 1.09
C TYR A 209 -10.84 6.56 -0.35
N ARG A 210 -10.64 5.38 -0.94
CA ARG A 210 -10.30 5.21 -2.36
C ARG A 210 -11.44 5.72 -3.26
N ASP A 211 -12.67 5.36 -2.92
CA ASP A 211 -13.84 5.72 -3.74
C ASP A 211 -14.02 7.24 -3.79
N PHE A 212 -13.78 7.94 -2.67
CA PHE A 212 -13.78 9.40 -2.62
C PHE A 212 -12.78 10.06 -3.60
N PHE A 213 -11.61 9.45 -3.83
CA PHE A 213 -10.66 9.94 -4.85
C PHE A 213 -11.09 9.60 -6.27
N SER A 214 -11.65 8.41 -6.51
CA SER A 214 -12.08 7.99 -7.86
C SER A 214 -13.31 8.76 -8.37
N THR A 215 -14.24 9.14 -7.49
CA THR A 215 -15.46 9.88 -7.87
C THR A 215 -15.20 11.33 -8.25
N GLU A 216 -14.14 11.95 -7.73
CA GLU A 216 -13.75 13.31 -8.13
C GLU A 216 -12.78 13.37 -9.32
N CYS A 217 -12.17 12.26 -9.72
CA CYS A 217 -11.40 12.17 -10.97
C CYS A 217 -12.31 11.98 -12.21
N LEU A 218 -13.50 11.38 -12.06
CA LEU A 218 -14.43 11.16 -13.17
C LEU A 218 -15.32 12.37 -13.49
N SER A 219 -15.39 13.39 -12.62
CA SER A 219 -16.15 14.62 -12.88
C SER A 219 -15.39 15.65 -13.72
N VAL A 220 -14.07 15.48 -13.92
CA VAL A 220 -13.25 16.37 -14.76
C VAL A 220 -13.10 15.82 -16.19
N GLN A 221 -13.44 14.55 -16.45
CA GLN A 221 -13.36 13.95 -17.78
C GLN A 221 -14.51 14.30 -18.74
N TYR A 222 -15.51 15.09 -18.32
CA TYR A 222 -16.69 15.42 -19.16
C TYR A 222 -16.87 16.92 -19.46
N PHE A 223 -15.87 17.75 -19.18
CA PHE A 223 -15.88 19.14 -19.61
C PHE A 223 -14.55 19.48 -20.28
N TYR A 224 -14.39 19.08 -21.55
CA TYR A 224 -13.78 19.84 -22.65
C TYR A 224 -14.06 19.14 -23.98
#